data_AF-A0A2V3PTS1-F1
#
_entry.id   AF-A0A2V3PTS1-F1
#
_cell.length_a   1.000
_cell.length_b   1.000
_cell.length_c   1.000
_cell.angle_alpha   90.00
_cell.angle_beta   90.00
_cell.angle_gamma   90.00
#
_symmetry.space_group_name_H-M   'P 1'
#
loop_
_entity.id
_entity.type
_entity.pdbx_description
1 polymer ?
#
loop_
_entity_poly.entity_id
_entity_poly.type
_entity_poly.pdbx_seq_one_letter_code
_entity_poly.pdbx_strand_id
1 'polypeptide(L)' 'MSIYPNPVTDILYVNSQQAILSFDIYNIAGSLMKKADYSGNNAINVQSLPSGIYVLILKSAEGQLSFKFSKK' A
#
# COMPACT_ATOMS: atom_id res chain seq x y z
N MET A 1 -5.56 -7.55 9.27
CA MET A 1 -4.58 -7.08 8.26
C MET A 1 -3.74 -5.98 8.86
N SER A 2 -2.46 -5.95 8.53
CA SER A 2 -1.55 -4.87 8.93
C SER A 2 -0.56 -4.58 7.80
N ILE A 3 0.08 -3.42 7.88
CA ILE A 3 1.16 -3.02 6.97
C ILE A 3 2.38 -2.58 7.76
N TYR A 4 3.56 -2.89 7.24
CA TYR A 4 4.83 -2.61 7.92
C TYR A 4 6.01 -2.59 6.93
N PRO A 5 7.14 -1.94 7.24
CA PRO A 5 7.30 -1.02 8.36
C PRO A 5 6.53 0.28 8.14
N ASN A 6 6.23 0.99 9.22
CA ASN A 6 5.79 2.38 9.16
C ASN A 6 6.56 3.16 10.23
N PRO A 7 7.43 4.12 9.87
CA PRO A 7 7.69 4.63 8.51
C PRO A 7 8.47 3.66 7.59
N VAL A 8 8.20 3.71 6.29
CA VAL A 8 8.82 2.85 5.24
C VAL A 8 9.86 3.62 4.42
N THR A 9 10.90 2.93 3.95
CA THR A 9 11.87 3.46 2.96
C THR A 9 11.56 2.93 1.57
N ASP A 10 11.62 1.62 1.34
CA ASP A 10 11.65 1.09 -0.04
C ASP A 10 10.54 0.06 -0.30
N ILE A 11 10.31 -0.83 0.66
CA ILE A 11 9.35 -1.93 0.54
C ILE A 11 8.38 -1.87 1.72
N LEU A 12 7.10 -1.75 1.40
CA LEU A 12 6.00 -1.86 2.35
C LEU A 12 5.41 -3.27 2.25
N TYR A 13 5.47 -4.02 3.34
CA TYR A 13 4.89 -5.34 3.48
C TYR A 13 3.44 -5.25 3.93
N VAL A 14 2.64 -6.20 3.45
CA VAL A 14 1.22 -6.35 3.78
C VAL A 14 1.03 -7.73 4.42
N ASN A 15 0.59 -7.76 5.67
CA ASN A 15 0.12 -8.97 6.31
C ASN A 15 -1.39 -9.08 6.17
N SER A 16 -1.82 -10.01 5.33
CA SER A 16 -3.22 -10.33 5.07
C SER A 16 -3.45 -11.84 5.11
N GLN A 17 -4.56 -12.24 5.74
CA GLN A 17 -5.08 -13.61 5.65
C GLN A 17 -5.90 -13.82 4.37
N GLN A 18 -6.31 -12.72 3.71
CA GLN A 18 -7.07 -12.73 2.47
C GLN A 18 -6.16 -12.49 1.27
N ALA A 19 -6.51 -13.11 0.14
CA ALA A 19 -5.89 -12.83 -1.14
C ALA A 19 -6.17 -11.39 -1.57
N ILE A 20 -5.11 -10.59 -1.68
CA ILE A 20 -5.19 -9.24 -2.25
C ILE A 20 -5.10 -9.38 -3.77
N LEU A 21 -6.00 -8.69 -4.48
CA LEU A 21 -6.08 -8.69 -5.94
C LEU A 21 -5.31 -7.52 -6.53
N SER A 22 -5.47 -6.33 -5.94
CA SER A 22 -4.80 -5.11 -6.39
C SER A 22 -4.67 -4.10 -5.27
N PHE A 23 -3.86 -3.07 -5.51
CA PHE A 23 -3.68 -1.96 -4.59
C PHE A 23 -3.63 -0.63 -5.32
N ASP A 24 -4.07 0.43 -4.62
CA ASP A 24 -3.93 1.82 -5.03
C ASP A 24 -3.22 2.60 -3.91
N ILE A 25 -2.34 3.52 -4.25
CA ILE A 25 -1.69 4.44 -3.31
C ILE A 25 -2.03 5.86 -3.70
N TYR A 26 -2.56 6.61 -2.74
CA TYR A 26 -2.90 8.02 -2.88
C TYR A 26 -2.04 8.88 -1.95
N ASN A 27 -1.71 10.08 -2.38
CA ASN A 27 -1.17 11.10 -1.48
C ASN A 27 -2.30 11.76 -0.66
N ILE A 28 -1.96 12.61 0.31
CA ILE A 28 -2.94 13.34 1.13
C ILE A 28 -3.85 14.30 0.34
N ALA A 29 -3.46 14.69 -0.88
CA ALA A 29 -4.26 15.52 -1.76
C ALA A 29 -5.28 14.69 -2.59
N GLY A 30 -5.32 13.37 -2.40
CA GLY A 30 -6.20 12.46 -3.13
C GLY A 30 -5.71 12.12 -4.55
N SER A 31 -4.49 12.51 -4.91
CA SER A 31 -3.91 12.13 -6.20
C SER A 31 -3.42 10.69 -6.18
N LEU A 32 -3.73 9.92 -7.21
CA LEU A 32 -3.25 8.55 -7.38
C LEU A 32 -1.76 8.55 -7.74
N MET A 33 -0.95 7.94 -6.89
CA MET A 33 0.52 7.90 -7.01
C MET A 33 1.02 6.56 -7.56
N LYS A 34 0.34 5.46 -7.22
CA LYS A 34 0.67 4.13 -7.71
C LYS A 34 -0.56 3.23 -7.71
N LYS A 35 -0.66 2.35 -8.70
CA LYS A 35 -1.66 1.29 -8.76
C LYS A 35 -1.09 0.09 -9.48
N ALA A 36 -1.33 -1.11 -8.97
CA ALA A 36 -0.99 -2.35 -9.66
C ALA A 36 -1.80 -3.53 -9.12
N ASP A 37 -1.85 -4.59 -9.90
CA ASP A 37 -2.29 -5.89 -9.42
C ASP A 37 -1.28 -6.45 -8.41
N TYR A 38 -1.78 -7.19 -7.43
CA TYR A 38 -0.97 -7.71 -6.35
C TYR A 38 -0.32 -9.02 -6.78
N SER A 39 1.00 -9.05 -6.89
CA SER A 39 1.75 -10.23 -7.35
C SER A 39 1.89 -11.35 -6.30
N GLY A 40 1.22 -11.24 -5.16
CA GLY A 40 1.20 -12.27 -4.11
C GLY A 40 2.41 -12.31 -3.17
N ASN A 41 3.46 -11.51 -3.42
CA ASN A 41 4.68 -11.50 -2.59
C ASN A 41 4.56 -10.74 -1.27
N ASN A 42 3.35 -10.36 -0.85
CA ASN A 42 3.11 -9.57 0.36
C ASN A 42 3.93 -8.27 0.46
N ALA A 43 4.42 -7.74 -0.67
CA ALA A 43 5.37 -6.64 -0.75
C ALA A 43 4.99 -5.64 -1.83
N ILE A 44 5.05 -4.35 -1.48
CA ILE A 44 4.78 -3.22 -2.37
C ILE A 44 6.04 -2.35 -2.40
N ASN A 45 6.63 -2.21 -3.58
CA ASN A 45 7.74 -1.26 -3.77
C ASN A 45 7.19 0.18 -3.75
N VAL A 46 7.69 0.99 -2.82
CA VAL A 46 7.36 2.41 -2.64
C VAL A 46 8.58 3.32 -2.77
N GLN A 47 9.72 2.78 -3.21
CA GLN A 47 10.99 3.51 -3.34
C GLN A 47 10.86 4.74 -4.27
N SER A 48 10.03 4.64 -5.31
CA SER A 48 9.79 5.74 -6.25
C SER A 48 8.89 6.86 -5.69
N LEU A 49 8.27 6.67 -4.52
CA LEU A 49 7.41 7.68 -3.91
C LEU A 49 8.26 8.71 -3.14
N PRO A 50 7.97 10.01 -3.28
CA PRO A 50 8.57 11.04 -2.43
C PRO A 50 8.26 10.81 -0.95
N SER A 51 9.11 11.31 -0.07
CA SER A 51 8.85 11.33 1.38
C SER A 51 7.53 12.05 1.68
N GLY A 52 6.70 11.47 2.54
CA GLY A 52 5.38 12.02 2.81
C GLY A 52 4.39 11.03 3.40
N ILE A 53 3.14 11.47 3.53
CA ILE A 53 2.03 10.67 4.05
C ILE A 53 1.19 10.16 2.87
N TYR A 54 0.84 8.88 2.92
CA TYR A 54 0.08 8.20 1.89
C TYR A 54 -1.04 7.36 2.48
N VAL A 55 -2.04 7.09 1.64
CA VAL A 55 -3.14 6.16 1.89
C VAL A 55 -3.01 5.02 0.89
N LEU A 56 -2.81 3.81 1.41
CA LEU A 56 -2.85 2.56 0.66
C LEU A 56 -4.26 1.98 0.73
N ILE A 57 -4.87 1.72 -0.41
CA ILE A 57 -6.13 0.98 -0.54
C ILE A 57 -5.82 -0.40 -1.09
N LEU A 58 -6.12 -1.44 -0.32
CA LEU A 58 -5.99 -2.84 -0.73
C LEU A 58 -7.36 -3.38 -1.12
N LYS A 59 -7.43 -4.05 -2.26
CA LYS A 59 -8.66 -4.62 -2.81
C LYS A 59 -8.56 -6.14 -2.80
N SER A 60 -9.50 -6.80 -2.12
CA SER A 60 -9.67 -8.25 -2.10
C SER A 60 -11.02 -8.63 -2.72
N ALA A 61 -11.31 -9.92 -2.83
CA ALA A 61 -12.62 -10.40 -3.26
C ALA A 61 -13.75 -10.05 -2.27
N GLU A 62 -13.41 -9.85 -1.00
CA GLU A 62 -14.37 -9.56 0.08
C GLU A 62 -14.63 -8.05 0.26
N GLY A 63 -13.79 -7.19 -0.30
CA GLY A 63 -13.96 -5.75 -0.22
C GLY A 63 -12.67 -4.95 -0.36
N GLN A 64 -12.66 -3.75 0.21
CA GLN A 64 -11.50 -2.87 0.19
C GLN A 64 -11.19 -2.36 1.60
N LEU A 65 -9.89 -2.28 1.92
CA LEU A 65 -9.40 -1.75 3.19
C LEU A 65 -8.37 -0.67 2.94
N SER A 66 -8.38 0.37 3.76
CA SER A 66 -7.46 1.49 3.66
C SER A 66 -6.49 1.54 4.85
N PHE A 67 -5.23 1.87 4.56
CA PHE A 67 -4.16 1.98 5.55
C PHE A 67 -3.37 3.26 5.31
N LYS A 68 -3.09 4.02 6.37
CA LYS A 68 -2.22 5.18 6.31
C LYS A 68 -0.78 4.76 6.61
N PHE A 69 0.19 5.23 5.83
CA PHE A 69 1.60 5.04 6.11
C PHE A 69 2.43 6.29 5.81
N SER A 70 3.62 6.36 6.40
CA SER A 70 4.59 7.42 6.16
C SER A 70 5.82 6.88 5.42
N LYS A 71 6.21 7.55 4.34
CA LYS A 71 7.41 7.29 3.54
C LYS A 71 8.52 8.24 4.02
N LYS A 72 9.68 7.69 4.35
CA LYS A 72 10.90 8.46 4.66
C LYS A 72 11.58 8.96 3.40
#